data_AF-A0A0E4BQ69-F1
#
_entry.id   AF-A0A0E4BQ69-F1
#
_cell.length_a   1.000
_cell.length_b   1.000
_cell.length_c   1.000
_cell.angle_alpha   90.00
_cell.angle_beta   90.00
_cell.angle_gamma   90.00
#
_symmetry.space_group_name_H-M   'P 1'
#
loop_
_entity.id
_entity.type
_entity.pdbx_description
1 polymer ?
#
loop_
_entity_poly.entity_id
_entity_poly.type
_entity_poly.pdbx_seq_one_letter_code
_entity_poly.pdbx_strand_id
1 'polypeptide(L)'
;MTETTNVLAFRQPSAVDDPLTDIVRAGARDLLARAIEIEVGAFLASTANLTLPDGRARLVRHGHGPVREIATGIGPVEVARPKVRDRGASGPGDRLRFSSAILPLWARQTKSLDALIPVLYLRGISTGDFQEALSALLGKDAPNLSPSVIAGLKADWQVEYERWQRRDLSARRYVYIWADGVYLQARMEDHSECMLVLIGTTPEGKKELIGFQVGVRESAQSWRELLIDLRQRGLRIAPQLAIGDGALGFWKALDEAFPGTRHQRCWCHKVSNVLDKVAKSVQGPMKNDLRNIYLAPHRAEAETAIDVFVEKYHVKYGRAVECLIKDRHALLAFFDFPAEHWIHLRSSNPIESVFATVRHRTVRTKGSLSQQTAKLMVFKLIDAASKTWRRLKSTNQLPKVIAGVKFIDGIEVIPNTESHAA
;
A
#
# COMPACT_ATOMS: atom_id res chain seq x y z
N MET A 1 -58.80 16.66 -16.41
CA MET A 1 -59.07 15.24 -16.68
C MET A 1 -57.89 14.46 -16.17
N THR A 2 -58.07 13.77 -15.05
CA THR A 2 -57.07 12.97 -14.34
C THR A 2 -56.91 11.63 -15.05
N GLU A 3 -55.86 11.46 -15.84
CA GLU A 3 -55.48 10.14 -16.35
C GLU A 3 -54.78 9.36 -15.22
N THR A 4 -55.55 8.56 -14.50
CA THR A 4 -55.05 7.47 -13.65
C THR A 4 -54.59 6.33 -14.56
N THR A 5 -53.33 6.35 -14.97
CA THR A 5 -52.72 5.22 -15.67
C THR A 5 -52.40 4.11 -14.67
N ASN A 6 -53.23 3.06 -14.62
CA ASN A 6 -53.01 1.85 -13.83
C ASN A 6 -51.96 0.92 -14.46
N VAL A 7 -50.77 1.45 -14.78
CA VAL A 7 -49.65 0.62 -15.22
C VAL A 7 -48.95 0.07 -13.99
N LEU A 8 -49.39 -1.10 -13.51
CA LEU A 8 -48.62 -1.89 -12.55
C LEU A 8 -47.42 -2.48 -13.29
N ALA A 9 -46.26 -1.84 -13.14
CA ALA A 9 -45.00 -2.39 -13.63
C ALA A 9 -44.79 -3.78 -12.99
N PHE A 10 -44.64 -4.82 -13.82
CA PHE A 10 -44.38 -6.17 -13.35
C PHE A 10 -43.08 -6.20 -12.55
N ARG A 11 -43.20 -6.55 -11.26
CA ARG A 11 -42.10 -6.56 -10.30
C ARG A 11 -41.11 -7.67 -10.64
N GLN A 12 -39.83 -7.30 -10.69
CA GLN A 12 -38.75 -8.25 -10.89
C GLN A 12 -38.47 -9.01 -9.57
N PRO A 13 -38.39 -10.35 -9.57
CA PRO A 13 -38.19 -11.18 -8.35
C PRO A 13 -36.90 -10.92 -7.55
N SER A 14 -36.02 -10.04 -8.05
CA SER A 14 -34.69 -9.73 -7.50
C SER A 14 -34.60 -8.33 -6.88
N ALA A 15 -35.69 -7.56 -6.87
CA ALA A 15 -35.72 -6.27 -6.21
C ALA A 15 -35.85 -6.46 -4.70
N VAL A 16 -34.87 -5.97 -3.94
CA VAL A 16 -35.00 -5.85 -2.48
C VAL A 16 -36.01 -4.74 -2.20
N ASP A 17 -37.16 -5.11 -1.64
CA ASP A 17 -38.21 -4.18 -1.23
C ASP A 17 -37.85 -3.62 0.15
N ASP A 18 -37.33 -2.39 0.17
CA ASP A 18 -36.99 -1.67 1.40
C ASP A 18 -37.61 -0.26 1.39
N PRO A 19 -38.83 -0.12 1.95
CA PRO A 19 -39.53 1.16 2.04
C PRO A 19 -38.70 2.27 2.69
N LEU A 20 -37.79 1.93 3.61
CA LEU A 20 -36.90 2.90 4.23
C LEU A 20 -35.92 3.46 3.20
N THR A 21 -35.24 2.59 2.45
CA THR A 21 -34.30 3.01 1.40
C THR A 21 -34.99 3.80 0.30
N ASP A 22 -36.22 3.46 -0.07
CA ASP A 22 -36.97 4.21 -1.09
C ASP A 22 -37.30 5.64 -0.64
N ILE A 23 -37.72 5.83 0.61
CA ILE A 23 -37.94 7.17 1.20
C ILE A 23 -36.63 7.96 1.21
N VAL A 24 -35.51 7.32 1.61
CA VAL A 24 -34.20 7.96 1.63
C VAL A 24 -33.74 8.36 0.22
N ARG A 25 -33.94 7.51 -0.79
CA ARG A 25 -33.63 7.83 -2.20
C ARG A 25 -34.49 8.98 -2.73
N ALA A 26 -35.78 8.99 -2.43
CA ALA A 26 -36.67 10.08 -2.82
C ALA A 26 -36.23 11.42 -2.20
N GLY A 27 -35.94 11.43 -0.90
CA GLY A 27 -35.40 12.61 -0.23
C GLY A 27 -34.05 13.06 -0.81
N ALA A 28 -33.16 12.12 -1.10
CA ALA A 28 -31.86 12.42 -1.73
C ALA A 28 -32.00 13.04 -3.12
N ARG A 29 -32.93 12.52 -3.95
CA ARG A 29 -33.24 13.08 -5.27
C ARG A 29 -33.70 14.54 -5.17
N ASP A 30 -34.62 14.82 -4.26
CA ASP A 30 -35.16 16.18 -4.07
C ASP A 30 -34.10 17.15 -3.55
N LEU A 31 -33.29 16.72 -2.58
CA LEU A 31 -32.22 17.54 -2.03
C LEU A 31 -31.14 17.83 -3.08
N LEU A 32 -30.73 16.83 -3.86
CA LEU A 32 -29.77 17.01 -4.95
C LEU A 32 -30.30 17.97 -6.02
N ALA A 33 -31.55 17.81 -6.44
CA ALA A 33 -32.18 18.71 -7.40
C ALA A 33 -32.17 20.16 -6.89
N ARG A 34 -32.61 20.38 -5.64
CA ARG A 34 -32.59 21.71 -5.01
C ARG A 34 -31.18 22.30 -4.92
N ALA A 35 -30.20 21.52 -4.49
CA ALA A 35 -28.83 21.98 -4.33
C ALA A 35 -28.19 22.39 -5.68
N ILE A 36 -28.45 21.63 -6.75
CA ILE A 36 -27.95 21.97 -8.08
C ILE A 36 -28.67 23.22 -8.64
N GLU A 37 -29.97 23.37 -8.38
CA GLU A 37 -30.70 24.59 -8.76
C GLU A 37 -30.18 25.85 -8.04
N ILE A 38 -29.71 25.70 -6.80
CA ILE A 38 -29.03 26.77 -6.05
C ILE A 38 -27.68 27.11 -6.71
N GLU A 39 -26.86 26.12 -7.08
CA GLU A 39 -25.60 26.38 -7.81
C GLU A 39 -25.83 27.14 -9.12
N VAL A 40 -26.88 26.78 -9.86
CA VAL A 40 -27.26 27.46 -11.10
C VAL A 40 -27.71 28.89 -10.82
N GLY A 41 -28.51 29.09 -9.77
CA GLY A 41 -28.94 30.42 -9.34
C GLY A 41 -27.75 31.32 -8.98
N ALA A 42 -26.82 30.80 -8.18
CA ALA A 42 -25.59 31.50 -7.80
C ALA A 42 -24.73 31.84 -9.02
N PHE A 43 -24.57 30.90 -9.96
CA PHE A 43 -23.85 31.13 -11.21
C PHE A 43 -24.50 32.24 -12.04
N LEU A 44 -25.82 32.19 -12.26
CA LEU A 44 -26.54 33.22 -13.02
C LEU A 44 -26.42 34.60 -12.35
N ALA A 45 -26.55 34.67 -11.03
CA ALA A 45 -26.37 35.90 -10.26
C ALA A 45 -24.95 36.48 -10.42
N SER A 46 -23.92 35.62 -10.39
CA SER A 46 -22.53 36.06 -10.60
C SER A 46 -22.25 36.61 -12.00
N THR A 47 -23.13 36.30 -12.97
CA THR A 47 -23.04 36.74 -14.36
C THR A 47 -24.11 37.74 -14.76
N ALA A 48 -24.86 38.29 -13.79
CA ALA A 48 -26.02 39.14 -14.04
C ALA A 48 -25.66 40.47 -14.73
N ASN A 49 -24.43 40.95 -14.55
CA ASN A 49 -23.89 42.13 -15.22
C ASN A 49 -23.56 41.89 -16.71
N LEU A 50 -23.59 40.65 -17.19
CA LEU A 50 -23.35 40.32 -18.59
C LEU A 50 -24.66 40.37 -19.37
N THR A 51 -24.87 41.44 -20.13
CA THR A 51 -26.02 41.62 -21.01
C THR A 51 -25.64 41.56 -22.48
N LEU A 52 -26.60 41.19 -23.33
CA LEU A 52 -26.51 41.35 -24.77
C LEU A 52 -26.71 42.83 -25.15
N PRO A 53 -26.37 43.22 -26.40
CA PRO A 53 -26.62 44.59 -26.90
C PRO A 53 -28.09 45.02 -26.83
N ASP A 54 -29.04 44.08 -26.81
CA ASP A 54 -30.48 44.33 -26.68
C ASP A 54 -30.97 44.45 -25.23
N GLY A 55 -30.05 44.50 -24.26
CA GLY A 55 -30.34 44.64 -22.83
C GLY A 55 -30.79 43.35 -22.13
N ARG A 56 -30.91 42.23 -22.85
CA ARG A 56 -31.28 40.93 -22.25
C ARG A 56 -30.08 40.28 -21.58
N ALA A 57 -30.32 39.45 -20.56
CA ALA A 57 -29.27 38.66 -19.93
C ALA A 57 -28.57 37.73 -20.94
N ARG A 58 -27.24 37.72 -20.93
CA ARG A 58 -26.41 36.88 -21.82
C ARG A 58 -26.58 35.39 -21.50
N LEU A 59 -26.61 35.05 -20.21
CA LEU A 59 -26.73 33.67 -19.73
C LEU A 59 -28.13 33.41 -19.18
N VAL A 60 -28.75 32.33 -19.63
CA VAL A 60 -30.12 31.96 -19.23
C VAL A 60 -30.27 30.48 -18.95
N ARG A 61 -31.27 30.13 -18.14
CA ARG A 61 -31.70 28.74 -18.00
C ARG A 61 -32.24 28.19 -19.32
N HIS A 62 -31.94 26.93 -19.60
CA HIS A 62 -32.31 26.26 -20.85
C HIS A 62 -32.75 24.81 -20.58
N GLY A 63 -33.65 24.67 -19.60
CA GLY A 63 -34.21 23.38 -19.16
C GLY A 63 -33.14 22.45 -18.56
N HIS A 64 -33.38 21.15 -18.66
CA HIS A 64 -32.52 20.12 -18.10
C HIS A 64 -31.91 19.23 -19.19
N GLY A 65 -30.81 18.57 -18.82
CA GLY A 65 -30.29 17.42 -19.56
C GLY A 65 -31.15 16.17 -19.34
N PRO A 66 -30.83 15.08 -20.04
CA PRO A 66 -31.44 13.79 -19.75
C PRO A 66 -31.22 13.44 -18.28
N VAL A 67 -32.23 12.79 -17.69
CA VAL A 67 -32.12 12.18 -16.37
C VAL A 67 -31.02 11.13 -16.41
N ARG A 68 -30.21 11.08 -15.36
CA ARG A 68 -29.12 10.12 -15.21
C ARG A 68 -29.20 9.49 -13.85
N GLU A 69 -29.00 8.19 -13.79
CA GLU A 69 -28.79 7.49 -12.53
C GLU A 69 -27.34 7.64 -12.08
N ILE A 70 -27.17 8.13 -10.85
CA ILE A 70 -25.88 8.20 -10.18
C ILE A 70 -25.87 7.11 -9.11
N ALA A 71 -24.93 6.17 -9.20
CA ALA A 71 -24.78 5.17 -8.15
C ALA A 71 -24.26 5.81 -6.86
N THR A 72 -24.94 5.53 -5.76
CA THR A 72 -24.61 6.02 -4.42
C THR A 72 -24.59 4.86 -3.41
N GLY A 73 -24.16 5.12 -2.17
CA GLY A 73 -24.18 4.10 -1.11
C GLY A 73 -25.57 3.61 -0.71
N ILE A 74 -26.63 4.31 -1.12
CA ILE A 74 -28.03 3.90 -0.91
C ILE A 74 -28.67 3.34 -2.19
N GLY A 75 -27.89 3.13 -3.26
CA GLY A 75 -28.37 2.70 -4.58
C GLY A 75 -28.40 3.83 -5.61
N PRO A 76 -28.99 3.59 -6.80
CA PRO A 76 -29.07 4.58 -7.86
C PRO A 76 -30.00 5.74 -7.48
N VAL A 77 -29.54 6.97 -7.70
CA VAL A 77 -30.34 8.19 -7.54
C VAL A 77 -30.41 8.90 -8.87
N GLU A 78 -31.62 9.09 -9.37
CA GLU A 78 -31.87 9.81 -10.61
C GLU A 78 -31.68 11.31 -10.42
N VAL A 79 -30.97 11.96 -11.34
CA VAL A 79 -30.78 13.41 -11.32
C VAL A 79 -30.78 13.98 -12.73
N ALA A 80 -31.51 15.09 -12.91
CA ALA A 80 -31.49 15.87 -14.13
C ALA A 80 -30.58 17.09 -13.94
N ARG A 81 -29.59 17.25 -14.82
CA ARG A 81 -28.68 18.40 -14.75
C ARG A 81 -29.33 19.63 -15.37
N PRO A 82 -29.46 20.77 -14.66
CA PRO A 82 -29.91 22.00 -15.27
C PRO A 82 -28.89 22.51 -16.30
N LYS A 83 -29.39 23.08 -17.39
CA LYS A 83 -28.58 23.65 -18.46
C LYS A 83 -28.65 25.16 -18.43
N VAL A 84 -27.50 25.79 -18.60
CA VAL A 84 -27.38 27.23 -18.85
C VAL A 84 -26.89 27.43 -20.29
N ARG A 85 -27.57 28.32 -21.02
CA ARG A 85 -27.22 28.70 -22.39
C ARG A 85 -26.63 30.11 -22.38
N ASP A 86 -25.42 30.23 -22.92
CA ASP A 86 -24.82 31.51 -23.29
C ASP A 86 -25.35 31.92 -24.68
N ARG A 87 -26.05 33.06 -24.75
CA ARG A 87 -26.61 33.62 -25.98
C ARG A 87 -25.65 34.56 -26.70
N GLY A 88 -24.59 35.00 -26.05
CA GLY A 88 -23.64 36.00 -26.58
C GLY A 88 -22.37 35.41 -27.17
N ALA A 89 -22.24 34.08 -27.22
CA ALA A 89 -21.03 33.43 -27.72
C ALA A 89 -21.05 33.33 -29.26
N SER A 90 -20.11 34.02 -29.91
CA SER A 90 -19.89 33.99 -31.38
C SER A 90 -19.13 32.74 -31.86
N GLY A 91 -18.51 31.99 -30.94
CA GLY A 91 -17.77 30.76 -31.23
C GLY A 91 -17.56 29.88 -29.98
N PRO A 92 -16.93 28.70 -30.11
CA PRO A 92 -16.71 27.77 -29.00
C PRO A 92 -15.78 28.31 -27.90
N GLY A 93 -14.83 29.17 -28.26
CA GLY A 93 -13.81 29.74 -27.36
C GLY A 93 -14.33 30.81 -26.40
N ASP A 94 -15.34 31.59 -26.80
CA ASP A 94 -15.93 32.68 -25.99
C ASP A 94 -17.13 32.25 -25.15
N ARG A 95 -17.49 30.96 -25.20
CA ARG A 95 -18.71 30.44 -24.57
C ARG A 95 -18.50 30.19 -23.09
N LEU A 96 -19.22 30.95 -22.26
CA LEU A 96 -19.28 30.72 -20.83
C LEU A 96 -20.12 29.47 -20.53
N ARG A 97 -19.55 28.52 -19.79
CA ARG A 97 -20.18 27.24 -19.46
C ARG A 97 -20.39 27.10 -17.96
N PHE A 98 -21.62 26.82 -17.57
CA PHE A 98 -21.90 26.34 -16.22
C PHE A 98 -21.36 24.91 -16.06
N SER A 99 -20.62 24.67 -14.99
CA SER A 99 -20.26 23.33 -14.51
C SER A 99 -20.64 23.22 -13.04
N SER A 100 -21.44 22.22 -12.71
CA SER A 100 -21.86 21.97 -11.33
C SER A 100 -20.70 21.37 -10.54
N ALA A 101 -20.46 21.84 -9.32
CA ALA A 101 -19.46 21.26 -8.43
C ALA A 101 -20.02 20.00 -7.74
N ILE A 102 -21.34 20.01 -7.44
CA ILE A 102 -22.07 18.85 -6.89
C ILE A 102 -22.20 17.71 -7.90
N LEU A 103 -22.60 18.01 -9.15
CA LEU A 103 -22.83 17.02 -10.21
C LEU A 103 -21.96 17.29 -11.46
N PRO A 104 -20.69 16.82 -11.45
CA PRO A 104 -19.80 16.93 -12.60
C PRO A 104 -20.39 16.32 -13.88
N LEU A 105 -19.93 16.80 -15.04
CA LEU A 105 -20.54 16.49 -16.35
C LEU A 105 -20.63 14.98 -16.64
N TRP A 106 -19.66 14.19 -16.20
CA TRP A 106 -19.56 12.76 -16.50
C TRP A 106 -19.67 11.87 -15.26
N ALA A 107 -20.16 12.42 -14.14
CA ALA A 107 -20.36 11.64 -12.93
C ALA A 107 -21.37 10.50 -13.21
N ARG A 108 -20.98 9.28 -12.85
CA ARG A 108 -21.82 8.06 -12.87
C ARG A 108 -22.01 7.46 -11.48
N GLN A 109 -21.12 7.79 -10.54
CA GLN A 109 -21.17 7.32 -9.18
C GLN A 109 -20.55 8.34 -8.22
N THR A 110 -20.80 8.15 -6.92
CA THR A 110 -20.16 8.97 -5.88
C THR A 110 -18.70 8.56 -5.64
N LYS A 111 -17.88 9.51 -5.20
CA LYS A 111 -16.48 9.28 -4.81
C LYS A 111 -16.32 8.20 -3.72
N SER A 112 -17.34 8.00 -2.89
CA SER A 112 -17.34 6.95 -1.87
C SER A 112 -17.34 5.55 -2.47
N LEU A 113 -18.07 5.34 -3.57
CA LEU A 113 -18.05 4.09 -4.32
C LEU A 113 -16.74 3.93 -5.10
N ASP A 114 -16.23 5.00 -5.71
CA ASP A 114 -14.89 4.99 -6.34
C ASP A 114 -13.81 4.56 -5.35
N ALA A 115 -13.91 4.96 -4.09
CA ALA A 115 -12.96 4.58 -3.04
C ALA A 115 -13.15 3.13 -2.54
N LEU A 116 -14.38 2.60 -2.60
CA LEU A 116 -14.70 1.25 -2.13
C LEU A 116 -14.15 0.18 -3.07
N ILE A 117 -14.26 0.37 -4.39
CA ILE A 117 -13.84 -0.60 -5.41
C ILE A 117 -12.36 -1.02 -5.25
N PRO A 118 -11.39 -0.09 -5.15
CA PRO A 118 -10.00 -0.42 -4.85
C PRO A 118 -9.87 -1.27 -3.59
N VAL A 119 -10.59 -0.91 -2.52
CA VAL A 119 -10.50 -1.63 -1.24
C VAL A 119 -10.99 -3.05 -1.38
N LEU A 120 -12.15 -3.29 -2.00
CA LEU A 120 -12.70 -4.62 -2.20
C LEU A 120 -11.79 -5.48 -3.11
N TYR A 121 -11.23 -4.86 -4.15
CA TYR A 121 -10.35 -5.55 -5.09
C TYR A 121 -9.06 -5.95 -4.40
N LEU A 122 -8.48 -4.99 -3.65
CA LEU A 122 -7.34 -5.24 -2.79
C LEU A 122 -7.66 -6.30 -1.75
N ARG A 123 -8.87 -6.37 -1.18
CA ARG A 123 -9.29 -7.39 -0.21
C ARG A 123 -9.47 -8.80 -0.81
N GLY A 124 -9.41 -8.94 -2.13
CA GLY A 124 -9.40 -10.23 -2.83
C GLY A 124 -10.79 -10.77 -3.15
N ILE A 125 -11.79 -9.89 -3.26
CA ILE A 125 -13.08 -10.22 -3.86
C ILE A 125 -12.85 -10.32 -5.38
N SER A 126 -13.25 -11.43 -6.00
CA SER A 126 -13.04 -11.60 -7.44
C SER A 126 -13.92 -10.62 -8.21
N THR A 127 -13.50 -10.19 -9.40
CA THR A 127 -14.23 -9.21 -10.21
C THR A 127 -15.66 -9.62 -10.53
N GLY A 128 -15.94 -10.93 -10.63
CA GLY A 128 -17.30 -11.46 -10.79
C GLY A 128 -18.10 -11.37 -9.50
N ASP A 129 -17.48 -11.66 -8.36
CA ASP A 129 -18.13 -11.62 -7.04
C ASP A 129 -18.49 -10.20 -6.59
N PHE A 130 -17.91 -9.16 -7.20
CA PHE A 130 -18.28 -7.75 -6.93
C PHE A 130 -19.75 -7.50 -7.20
N GLN A 131 -20.26 -7.99 -8.33
CA GLN A 131 -21.65 -7.80 -8.72
C GLN A 131 -22.56 -8.51 -7.74
N GLU A 132 -22.23 -9.75 -7.37
CA GLU A 132 -22.97 -10.51 -6.36
C GLU A 132 -22.96 -9.79 -5.00
N ALA A 133 -21.77 -9.45 -4.48
CA ALA A 133 -21.59 -8.88 -3.15
C ALA A 133 -22.20 -7.48 -2.98
N LEU A 134 -22.25 -6.68 -4.05
CA LEU A 134 -22.75 -5.30 -3.99
C LEU A 134 -24.14 -5.12 -4.63
N SER A 135 -24.71 -6.15 -5.26
CA SER A 135 -26.05 -6.10 -5.87
C SER A 135 -27.13 -5.62 -4.89
N ALA A 136 -27.06 -6.06 -3.63
CA ALA A 136 -27.98 -5.67 -2.57
C ALA A 136 -27.95 -4.16 -2.25
N LEU A 137 -26.82 -3.49 -2.51
CA LEU A 137 -26.63 -2.06 -2.21
C LEU A 137 -26.72 -1.17 -3.46
N LEU A 138 -26.22 -1.66 -4.60
CA LEU A 138 -26.07 -0.88 -5.83
C LEU A 138 -27.12 -1.20 -6.91
N GLY A 139 -27.99 -2.17 -6.65
CA GLY A 139 -28.99 -2.66 -7.60
C GLY A 139 -28.47 -3.82 -8.46
N LYS A 140 -29.39 -4.43 -9.21
CA LYS A 140 -29.11 -5.60 -10.05
C LYS A 140 -27.98 -5.30 -11.04
N ASP A 141 -27.08 -6.28 -11.19
CA ASP A 141 -25.90 -6.26 -12.07
C ASP A 141 -24.83 -5.19 -11.76
N ALA A 142 -25.03 -4.34 -10.74
CA ALA A 142 -24.14 -3.28 -10.31
C ALA A 142 -23.41 -2.61 -11.50
N PRO A 143 -24.13 -1.93 -12.43
CA PRO A 143 -23.64 -1.60 -13.77
C PRO A 143 -22.38 -0.72 -13.80
N ASN A 144 -22.11 -0.01 -12.70
CA ASN A 144 -20.91 0.81 -12.52
C ASN A 144 -19.71 0.05 -11.89
N LEU A 145 -19.79 -1.28 -11.75
CA LEU A 145 -18.73 -2.18 -11.30
C LEU A 145 -18.22 -3.09 -12.43
N SER A 146 -18.25 -2.60 -13.67
CA SER A 146 -17.86 -3.37 -14.83
C SER A 146 -16.33 -3.61 -14.89
N PRO A 147 -15.87 -4.59 -15.70
CA PRO A 147 -14.43 -4.79 -15.95
C PRO A 147 -13.68 -3.54 -16.43
N SER A 148 -14.36 -2.58 -17.10
CA SER A 148 -13.74 -1.34 -17.55
C SER A 148 -13.41 -0.39 -16.40
N VAL A 149 -14.18 -0.39 -15.32
CA VAL A 149 -13.86 0.39 -14.11
C VAL A 149 -12.61 -0.16 -13.43
N ILE A 150 -12.45 -1.47 -13.44
CA ILE A 150 -11.23 -2.14 -12.93
C ILE A 150 -10.03 -1.83 -13.82
N ALA A 151 -10.21 -1.75 -15.15
CA ALA A 151 -9.15 -1.32 -16.06
C ALA A 151 -8.73 0.14 -15.80
N GLY A 152 -9.69 1.05 -15.59
CA GLY A 152 -9.43 2.44 -15.21
C GLY A 152 -8.65 2.53 -13.89
N LEU A 153 -9.08 1.78 -12.87
CA LEU A 153 -8.39 1.71 -11.57
C LEU A 153 -6.93 1.26 -11.71
N LYS A 154 -6.64 0.28 -12.56
CA LYS A 154 -5.27 -0.16 -12.84
C LYS A 154 -4.44 0.93 -13.50
N ALA A 155 -5.02 1.71 -14.41
CA ALA A 155 -4.34 2.84 -15.03
C ALA A 155 -4.00 3.92 -13.99
N ASP A 156 -4.91 4.22 -13.07
CA ASP A 156 -4.66 5.16 -11.97
C ASP A 156 -3.54 4.67 -11.06
N TRP A 157 -3.55 3.39 -10.69
CA TRP A 157 -2.47 2.79 -9.89
C TRP A 157 -1.12 2.80 -10.61
N GLN A 158 -1.12 2.63 -11.93
CA GLN A 158 0.10 2.74 -12.73
C GLN A 158 0.67 4.16 -12.65
N VAL A 159 -0.17 5.19 -12.80
CA VAL A 159 0.25 6.60 -12.66
C VAL A 159 0.76 6.89 -11.25
N GLU A 160 0.08 6.39 -10.21
CA GLU A 160 0.52 6.53 -8.81
C GLU A 160 1.87 5.88 -8.57
N TYR A 161 2.05 4.63 -9.02
CA TYR A 161 3.30 3.88 -8.92
C TYR A 161 4.44 4.61 -9.63
N GLU A 162 4.18 5.13 -10.82
CA GLU A 162 5.14 5.89 -11.61
C GLU A 162 5.54 7.22 -10.98
N ARG A 163 4.59 7.94 -10.40
CA ARG A 163 4.87 9.16 -9.62
C ARG A 163 5.69 8.82 -8.39
N TRP A 164 5.32 7.75 -7.68
CA TRP A 164 6.02 7.27 -6.50
C TRP A 164 7.45 6.85 -6.84
N GLN A 165 7.66 6.18 -7.98
CA GLN A 165 8.99 5.80 -8.43
C GLN A 165 9.86 7.00 -8.73
N ARG A 166 9.33 8.12 -9.23
CA ARG A 166 10.13 9.32 -9.55
C ARG A 166 10.28 10.32 -8.39
N ARG A 167 9.77 10.00 -7.20
CA ARG A 167 9.81 10.94 -6.06
C ARG A 167 11.24 11.25 -5.64
N ASP A 168 11.45 12.49 -5.19
CA ASP A 168 12.72 12.93 -4.62
C ASP A 168 12.94 12.33 -3.21
N LEU A 169 14.14 11.82 -2.99
CA LEU A 169 14.62 11.24 -1.74
C LEU A 169 15.77 12.06 -1.13
N SER A 170 16.13 13.20 -1.72
CA SER A 170 17.24 14.07 -1.25
C SER A 170 17.12 14.51 0.21
N ALA A 171 15.89 14.80 0.65
CA ALA A 171 15.58 15.19 2.02
C ALA A 171 15.32 13.99 2.97
N ARG A 172 15.43 12.75 2.48
CA ARG A 172 15.13 11.55 3.25
C ARG A 172 16.39 10.98 3.89
N ARG A 173 16.24 10.56 5.15
CA ARG A 173 17.22 9.77 5.88
C ARG A 173 16.54 8.54 6.42
N TYR A 174 17.18 7.38 6.31
CA TYR A 174 16.69 6.15 6.92
C TYR A 174 17.75 5.60 7.88
N VAL A 175 17.34 5.29 9.12
CA VAL A 175 18.24 4.77 10.15
C VAL A 175 18.46 3.28 9.96
N TYR A 176 17.38 2.53 9.72
CA TYR A 176 17.40 1.10 9.44
C TYR A 176 16.66 0.80 8.14
N ILE A 177 17.12 -0.20 7.40
CA ILE A 177 16.41 -0.72 6.23
C ILE A 177 16.17 -2.23 6.34
N TRP A 178 15.04 -2.70 5.83
CA TRP A 178 14.71 -4.12 5.67
C TRP A 178 14.54 -4.41 4.18
N ALA A 179 15.24 -5.42 3.70
CA ALA A 179 15.20 -5.90 2.33
C ALA A 179 14.59 -7.30 2.28
N ASP A 180 13.68 -7.51 1.34
CA ASP A 180 13.10 -8.82 1.09
C ASP A 180 12.75 -9.03 -0.39
N GLY A 181 12.77 -10.29 -0.82
CA GLY A 181 12.39 -10.73 -2.15
C GLY A 181 11.14 -11.59 -2.08
N VAL A 182 10.08 -11.19 -2.77
CA VAL A 182 8.80 -11.91 -2.72
C VAL A 182 8.42 -12.47 -4.06
N TYR A 183 8.31 -13.78 -4.12
CA TYR A 183 7.89 -14.49 -5.32
C TYR A 183 6.38 -14.47 -5.44
N LEU A 184 5.90 -14.03 -6.60
CA LEU A 184 4.52 -14.23 -7.01
C LEU A 184 4.49 -15.02 -8.31
N GLN A 185 3.69 -16.08 -8.31
CA GLN A 185 3.42 -16.86 -9.50
C GLN A 185 2.18 -16.30 -10.18
N ALA A 186 2.37 -15.61 -11.31
CA ALA A 186 1.31 -15.33 -12.26
C ALA A 186 1.06 -16.60 -13.11
N ARG A 187 -0.20 -16.87 -13.45
CA ARG A 187 -0.58 -17.98 -14.34
C ARG A 187 -0.25 -17.58 -15.78
N MET A 188 0.13 -18.54 -16.62
CA MET A 188 0.53 -18.37 -18.03
C MET A 188 1.96 -17.85 -18.26
N GLU A 189 2.76 -17.72 -17.20
CA GLU A 189 4.17 -17.34 -17.35
C GLU A 189 5.10 -18.45 -16.87
N ASP A 190 6.18 -18.64 -17.62
CA ASP A 190 7.11 -19.74 -17.41
C ASP A 190 7.94 -19.58 -16.12
N HIS A 191 7.99 -18.37 -15.55
CA HIS A 191 8.85 -18.03 -14.42
C HIS A 191 8.13 -17.17 -13.37
N SER A 192 8.32 -17.48 -12.09
CA SER A 192 7.89 -16.61 -10.99
C SER A 192 8.73 -15.34 -10.97
N GLU A 193 8.09 -14.17 -10.99
CA GLU A 193 8.77 -12.90 -10.75
C GLU A 193 9.08 -12.73 -9.27
N CYS A 194 10.25 -12.13 -8.98
CA CYS A 194 10.62 -11.73 -7.64
C CYS A 194 10.39 -10.23 -7.49
N MET A 195 9.53 -9.85 -6.55
CA MET A 195 9.31 -8.46 -6.17
C MET A 195 10.28 -8.10 -5.05
N LEU A 196 11.25 -7.25 -5.36
CA LEU A 196 12.21 -6.73 -4.42
C LEU A 196 11.61 -5.55 -3.67
N VAL A 197 11.64 -5.64 -2.34
CA VAL A 197 10.99 -4.67 -1.45
C VAL A 197 12.00 -4.18 -0.44
N LEU A 198 12.06 -2.85 -0.32
CA LEU A 198 12.93 -2.18 0.62
C LEU A 198 12.09 -1.24 1.48
N ILE A 199 12.07 -1.47 2.80
CA ILE A 199 11.42 -0.62 3.80
C ILE A 199 12.50 0.09 4.60
N GLY A 200 12.34 1.38 4.85
CA GLY A 200 13.23 2.18 5.70
C GLY A 200 12.50 2.73 6.91
N THR A 201 13.23 3.01 8.00
CA THR A 201 12.71 3.81 9.12
C THR A 201 13.32 5.21 9.13
N THR A 202 12.49 6.25 9.17
CA THR A 202 12.90 7.65 9.30
C THR A 202 13.50 7.97 10.68
N PRO A 203 14.15 9.14 10.88
CA PRO A 203 14.66 9.57 12.18
C PRO A 203 13.57 9.66 13.27
N GLU A 204 12.31 9.84 12.89
CA GLU A 204 11.15 9.91 13.80
C GLU A 204 10.57 8.52 14.09
N GLY A 205 11.22 7.45 13.63
CA GLY A 205 10.81 6.07 13.85
C GLY A 205 9.67 5.60 12.94
N LYS A 206 9.26 6.38 11.95
CA LYS A 206 8.21 6.01 10.99
C LYS A 206 8.77 5.05 9.94
N LYS A 207 8.07 3.95 9.68
CA LYS A 207 8.43 3.02 8.60
C LYS A 207 7.81 3.48 7.28
N GLU A 208 8.58 3.44 6.20
CA GLU A 208 8.14 3.84 4.87
C GLU A 208 8.64 2.82 3.83
N LEU A 209 7.83 2.51 2.83
CA LEU A 209 8.31 1.80 1.64
C LEU A 209 9.25 2.74 0.91
N ILE A 210 10.52 2.33 0.74
CA ILE A 210 11.55 3.16 0.12
C ILE A 210 11.80 2.74 -1.33
N GLY A 211 11.85 1.43 -1.59
CA GLY A 211 12.09 0.84 -2.90
C GLY A 211 11.16 -0.34 -3.17
N PHE A 212 10.70 -0.45 -4.41
CA PHE A 212 9.85 -1.54 -4.89
C PHE A 212 10.14 -1.76 -6.37
N GLN A 213 10.62 -2.94 -6.73
CA GLN A 213 10.95 -3.27 -8.11
C GLN A 213 10.64 -4.74 -8.39
N VAL A 214 10.21 -5.00 -9.62
CA VAL A 214 10.10 -6.36 -10.14
C VAL A 214 11.44 -6.74 -10.75
N GLY A 215 12.02 -7.84 -10.28
CA GLY A 215 13.29 -8.37 -10.75
C GLY A 215 13.16 -9.78 -11.30
N VAL A 216 14.12 -10.15 -12.16
CA VAL A 216 14.31 -11.53 -12.60
C VAL A 216 15.04 -12.27 -11.49
N ARG A 217 14.27 -12.90 -10.58
CA ARG A 217 14.77 -13.54 -9.34
C ARG A 217 15.43 -12.53 -8.37
N GLU A 218 15.96 -13.01 -7.25
CA GLU A 218 16.82 -12.23 -6.33
C GLU A 218 18.25 -12.06 -6.88
N SER A 219 18.37 -11.62 -8.13
CA SER A 219 19.69 -11.42 -8.74
C SER A 219 20.41 -10.22 -8.10
N ALA A 220 21.75 -10.30 -8.04
CA ALA A 220 22.58 -9.17 -7.63
C ALA A 220 22.33 -7.92 -8.48
N GLN A 221 22.06 -8.14 -9.77
CA GLN A 221 21.79 -7.07 -10.72
C GLN A 221 20.49 -6.32 -10.38
N SER A 222 19.40 -7.03 -10.07
CA SER A 222 18.12 -6.39 -9.74
C SER A 222 18.19 -5.59 -8.43
N TRP A 223 18.92 -6.07 -7.42
CA TRP A 223 19.17 -5.30 -6.20
C TRP A 223 20.05 -4.08 -6.46
N ARG A 224 21.08 -4.22 -7.30
CA ARG A 224 21.96 -3.11 -7.70
C ARG A 224 21.18 -2.02 -8.43
N GLU A 225 20.34 -2.38 -9.38
CA GLU A 225 19.46 -1.44 -10.08
C GLU A 225 18.58 -0.67 -9.10
N LEU A 226 17.91 -1.37 -8.18
CA LEU A 226 17.04 -0.74 -7.19
C LEU A 226 17.81 0.25 -6.29
N LEU A 227 18.98 -0.14 -5.78
CA LEU A 227 19.77 0.71 -4.89
C LEU A 227 20.42 1.89 -5.62
N ILE A 228 20.86 1.71 -6.87
CA ILE A 228 21.37 2.79 -7.72
C ILE A 228 20.26 3.80 -8.02
N ASP A 229 19.05 3.33 -8.38
CA ASP A 229 17.91 4.18 -8.63
C ASP A 229 17.53 5.00 -7.37
N LEU A 230 17.52 4.38 -6.19
CA LEU A 230 17.31 5.10 -4.93
C LEU A 230 18.33 6.22 -4.71
N ARG A 231 19.60 5.96 -5.03
CA ARG A 231 20.67 6.97 -4.97
C ARG A 231 20.50 8.09 -5.99
N GLN A 232 20.14 7.76 -7.23
CA GLN A 232 19.87 8.73 -8.28
C GLN A 232 18.71 9.65 -7.92
N ARG A 233 17.70 9.12 -7.21
CA ARG A 233 16.60 9.89 -6.62
C ARG A 233 16.99 10.75 -5.42
N GLY A 234 18.25 10.69 -4.97
CA GLY A 234 18.77 11.56 -3.92
C GLY A 234 18.97 10.90 -2.55
N LEU A 235 18.72 9.60 -2.38
CA LEU A 235 19.02 8.93 -1.12
C LEU A 235 20.54 8.80 -0.94
N ARG A 236 21.16 9.79 -0.27
CA ARG A 236 22.63 9.89 -0.13
C ARG A 236 23.16 9.31 1.17
N ILE A 237 22.37 9.42 2.24
CA ILE A 237 22.83 9.03 3.58
C ILE A 237 22.67 7.52 3.74
N ALA A 238 23.78 6.83 3.99
CA ALA A 238 23.80 5.41 4.27
C ALA A 238 23.01 5.09 5.57
N PRO A 239 22.17 4.05 5.56
CA PRO A 239 21.54 3.57 6.78
C PRO A 239 22.57 2.95 7.73
N GLN A 240 22.23 2.92 9.02
CA GLN A 240 23.12 2.40 10.06
C GLN A 240 23.10 0.86 10.11
N LEU A 241 21.99 0.26 9.71
CA LEU A 241 21.80 -1.19 9.63
C LEU A 241 20.88 -1.56 8.47
N ALA A 242 21.26 -2.60 7.73
CA ALA A 242 20.40 -3.29 6.79
C ALA A 242 20.09 -4.70 7.29
N ILE A 243 18.81 -5.08 7.25
CA ILE A 243 18.31 -6.39 7.63
C ILE A 243 17.80 -7.09 6.36
N GLY A 244 18.31 -8.27 6.05
CA GLY A 244 17.91 -9.01 4.85
C GLY A 244 18.14 -10.51 4.95
N ASP A 245 17.68 -11.26 3.95
CA ASP A 245 17.91 -12.70 3.86
C ASP A 245 19.27 -13.07 3.20
N GLY A 246 19.45 -14.35 2.86
CA GLY A 246 20.56 -15.10 2.28
C GLY A 246 21.20 -14.51 1.07
N ALA A 247 20.43 -13.78 0.30
CA ALA A 247 20.75 -13.43 -1.06
C ALA A 247 22.05 -12.63 -1.12
N LEU A 248 23.12 -13.28 -1.57
CA LEU A 248 24.44 -12.66 -1.77
C LEU A 248 24.35 -11.42 -2.68
N GLY A 249 23.35 -11.39 -3.58
CA GLY A 249 23.13 -10.27 -4.48
C GLY A 249 22.74 -8.97 -3.80
N PHE A 250 21.91 -9.01 -2.75
CA PHE A 250 21.54 -7.80 -2.02
C PHE A 250 22.73 -7.20 -1.29
N TRP A 251 23.48 -8.04 -0.55
CA TRP A 251 24.61 -7.58 0.26
C TRP A 251 25.71 -6.94 -0.59
N LYS A 252 26.07 -7.57 -1.73
CA LYS A 252 27.03 -6.99 -2.66
C LYS A 252 26.56 -5.63 -3.21
N ALA A 253 25.29 -5.54 -3.61
CA ALA A 253 24.73 -4.30 -4.12
C ALA A 253 24.66 -3.20 -3.04
N LEU A 254 24.41 -3.58 -1.79
CA LEU A 254 24.38 -2.68 -0.64
C LEU A 254 25.76 -2.10 -0.35
N ASP A 255 26.80 -2.94 -0.33
CA ASP A 255 28.19 -2.50 -0.12
C ASP A 255 28.65 -1.49 -1.18
N GLU A 256 28.26 -1.71 -2.43
CA GLU A 256 28.55 -0.79 -3.55
C GLU A 256 27.77 0.54 -3.42
N ALA A 257 26.50 0.48 -3.02
CA ALA A 257 25.63 1.65 -2.96
C ALA A 257 25.88 2.51 -1.71
N PHE A 258 26.01 1.88 -0.54
CA PHE A 258 26.03 2.50 0.78
C PHE A 258 27.14 1.87 1.67
N PRO A 259 28.42 2.13 1.35
CA PRO A 259 29.53 1.58 2.11
C PRO A 259 29.45 2.01 3.58
N GLY A 260 29.71 1.07 4.49
CA GLY A 260 29.64 1.30 5.95
C GLY A 260 28.28 0.98 6.57
N THR A 261 27.26 0.63 5.78
CA THR A 261 26.01 0.09 6.33
C THR A 261 26.28 -1.27 6.98
N ARG A 262 25.93 -1.44 8.26
CA ARG A 262 26.12 -2.73 8.93
C ARG A 262 25.12 -3.77 8.43
N HIS A 263 25.58 -5.02 8.31
CA HIS A 263 24.76 -6.13 7.82
C HIS A 263 24.15 -6.91 8.97
N GLN A 264 22.85 -7.17 8.89
CA GLN A 264 22.15 -8.10 9.76
C GLN A 264 21.36 -9.13 8.98
N ARG A 265 21.51 -10.39 9.34
CA ARG A 265 20.69 -11.46 8.78
C ARG A 265 19.34 -11.51 9.48
N CYS A 266 18.28 -11.58 8.69
CA CYS A 266 16.91 -11.66 9.21
C CYS A 266 16.70 -12.97 9.99
N TRP A 267 16.32 -12.85 11.26
CA TRP A 267 16.02 -14.01 12.11
C TRP A 267 14.82 -14.81 11.64
N CYS A 268 13.78 -14.16 11.09
CA CYS A 268 12.60 -14.86 10.56
C CYS A 268 12.99 -15.82 9.43
N HIS A 269 13.71 -15.32 8.43
CA HIS A 269 14.23 -16.14 7.33
C HIS A 269 15.25 -17.16 7.80
N LYS A 270 16.14 -16.80 8.73
CA LYS A 270 17.11 -17.73 9.30
C LYS A 270 16.43 -18.94 9.95
N VAL A 271 15.41 -18.70 10.77
CA VAL A 271 14.66 -19.77 11.42
C VAL A 271 14.03 -20.69 10.38
N SER A 272 13.33 -20.16 9.36
CA SER A 272 12.78 -20.97 8.27
C SER A 272 13.87 -21.81 7.59
N ASN A 273 14.95 -21.15 7.17
CA ASN A 273 16.07 -21.77 6.47
C ASN A 273 16.71 -22.92 7.26
N VAL A 274 16.81 -22.80 8.60
CA VAL A 274 17.33 -23.86 9.46
C VAL A 274 16.33 -25.01 9.57
N LEU A 275 15.04 -24.71 9.80
CA LEU A 275 13.99 -25.70 9.96
C LEU A 275 13.72 -26.51 8.68
N ASP A 276 13.89 -25.91 7.50
CA ASP A 276 13.74 -26.57 6.20
C ASP A 276 14.78 -27.67 5.95
N LYS A 277 15.83 -27.75 6.78
CA LYS A 277 16.89 -28.76 6.70
C LYS A 277 16.64 -29.96 7.61
N VAL A 278 15.52 -29.97 8.34
CA VAL A 278 15.20 -31.03 9.30
C VAL A 278 13.76 -31.53 9.14
N ALA A 279 13.50 -32.75 9.61
CA ALA A 279 12.16 -33.33 9.60
C ALA A 279 11.20 -32.56 10.53
N LYS A 280 9.91 -32.50 10.16
CA LYS A 280 8.86 -31.79 10.91
C LYS A 280 8.78 -32.17 12.39
N SER A 281 9.06 -33.43 12.74
CA SER A 281 9.01 -33.94 14.11
C SER A 281 10.00 -33.24 15.07
N VAL A 282 11.09 -32.67 14.56
CA VAL A 282 12.14 -32.01 15.37
C VAL A 282 12.06 -30.48 15.27
N GLN A 283 11.28 -29.95 14.34
CA GLN A 283 11.17 -28.50 14.12
C GLN A 283 10.65 -27.74 15.34
N GLY A 284 9.72 -28.32 16.12
CA GLY A 284 9.17 -27.68 17.32
C GLY A 284 10.24 -27.35 18.36
N PRO A 285 10.95 -28.34 18.92
CA PRO A 285 12.05 -28.12 19.86
C PRO A 285 13.15 -27.22 19.28
N MET A 286 13.56 -27.46 18.02
CA MET A 286 14.62 -26.68 17.38
C MET A 286 14.25 -25.20 17.24
N LYS A 287 12.97 -24.89 16.94
CA LYS A 287 12.47 -23.51 16.86
C LYS A 287 12.52 -22.80 18.22
N ASN A 288 12.27 -23.52 19.31
CA ASN A 288 12.38 -22.95 20.66
C ASN A 288 13.84 -22.64 21.01
N ASP A 289 14.78 -23.53 20.68
CA ASP A 289 16.20 -23.28 20.93
C ASP A 289 16.71 -22.09 20.09
N LEU A 290 16.33 -22.00 18.81
CA LEU A 290 16.61 -20.83 17.97
C LEU A 290 16.04 -19.54 18.56
N ARG A 291 14.84 -19.62 19.16
CA ARG A 291 14.19 -18.49 19.82
C ARG A 291 14.95 -18.01 21.05
N ASN A 292 15.52 -18.93 21.83
CA ASN A 292 16.33 -18.57 22.99
C ASN A 292 17.58 -17.77 22.59
N ILE A 293 18.18 -18.07 21.44
CA ILE A 293 19.35 -17.33 20.93
C ILE A 293 19.00 -15.86 20.69
N TYR A 294 18.01 -15.58 19.85
CA TYR A 294 17.72 -14.19 19.48
C TYR A 294 16.93 -13.43 20.54
N LEU A 295 16.34 -14.11 21.52
CA LEU A 295 15.72 -13.47 22.69
C LEU A 295 16.65 -13.34 23.89
N ALA A 296 17.88 -13.82 23.80
CA ALA A 296 18.87 -13.66 24.86
C ALA A 296 19.04 -12.18 25.26
N PRO A 297 19.24 -11.89 26.55
CA PRO A 297 19.36 -10.52 27.04
C PRO A 297 20.68 -9.86 26.62
N HIS A 298 21.74 -10.66 26.43
CA HIS A 298 23.08 -10.17 26.08
C HIS A 298 23.68 -11.02 24.95
N ARG A 299 24.62 -10.44 24.18
CA ARG A 299 25.33 -11.13 23.11
C ARG A 299 26.05 -12.38 23.60
N ALA A 300 26.68 -12.32 24.78
CA ALA A 300 27.40 -13.45 25.35
C ALA A 300 26.46 -14.66 25.57
N GLU A 301 25.27 -14.44 26.12
CA GLU A 301 24.27 -15.49 26.32
C GLU A 301 23.72 -16.02 24.99
N ALA A 302 23.56 -15.15 23.98
CA ALA A 302 23.19 -15.57 22.64
C ALA A 302 24.24 -16.51 22.02
N GLU A 303 25.53 -16.17 22.16
CA GLU A 303 26.65 -16.98 21.68
C GLU A 303 26.69 -18.35 22.38
N THR A 304 26.55 -18.37 23.71
CA THR A 304 26.43 -19.63 24.47
C THR A 304 25.24 -20.45 24.01
N ALA A 305 24.08 -19.83 23.76
CA ALA A 305 22.91 -20.53 23.25
C ALA A 305 23.13 -21.10 21.83
N ILE A 306 23.95 -20.44 20.99
CA ILE A 306 24.37 -21.02 19.71
C ILE A 306 25.24 -22.24 19.96
N ASP A 307 26.23 -22.18 20.84
CA ASP A 307 27.11 -23.32 21.13
C ASP A 307 26.32 -24.54 21.63
N VAL A 308 25.36 -24.33 22.53
CA VAL A 308 24.43 -25.38 22.99
C VAL A 308 23.60 -25.94 21.82
N PHE A 309 23.13 -25.08 20.90
CA PHE A 309 22.41 -25.52 19.70
C PHE A 309 23.29 -26.40 18.80
N VAL A 310 24.57 -26.02 18.63
CA VAL A 310 25.56 -26.79 17.86
C VAL A 310 25.74 -28.17 18.49
N GLU A 311 26.08 -28.24 19.77
CA GLU A 311 26.30 -29.51 20.48
C GLU A 311 25.09 -30.44 20.38
N LYS A 312 23.89 -29.91 20.59
CA LYS A 312 22.64 -30.67 20.60
C LYS A 312 22.28 -31.25 19.23
N TYR A 313 22.54 -30.53 18.14
CA TYR A 313 22.01 -30.87 16.82
C TYR A 313 23.06 -31.28 15.78
N HIS A 314 24.34 -30.98 15.98
CA HIS A 314 25.36 -31.13 14.93
C HIS A 314 25.50 -32.57 14.44
N VAL A 315 25.53 -33.56 15.34
CA VAL A 315 25.74 -34.99 14.99
C VAL A 315 24.69 -35.51 14.01
N LYS A 316 23.42 -35.12 14.18
CA LYS A 316 22.30 -35.63 13.38
C LYS A 316 21.83 -34.65 12.30
N TYR A 317 22.03 -33.36 12.50
CA TYR A 317 21.51 -32.27 11.68
C TYR A 317 22.59 -31.24 11.31
N GLY A 318 23.80 -31.71 10.95
CA GLY A 318 24.95 -30.86 10.61
C GLY A 318 24.62 -29.74 9.62
N ARG A 319 23.85 -30.02 8.55
CA ARG A 319 23.42 -29.00 7.57
C ARG A 319 22.59 -27.86 8.19
N ALA A 320 21.73 -28.16 9.17
CA ALA A 320 20.92 -27.17 9.86
C ALA A 320 21.80 -26.28 10.74
N VAL A 321 22.76 -26.89 11.43
CA VAL A 321 23.75 -26.22 12.26
C VAL A 321 24.68 -25.32 11.44
N GLU A 322 25.29 -25.83 10.36
CA GLU A 322 26.09 -25.04 9.42
C GLU A 322 25.31 -23.83 8.88
N CYS A 323 24.02 -24.03 8.59
CA CYS A 323 23.15 -22.95 8.12
C CYS A 323 22.98 -21.83 9.15
N LEU A 324 23.05 -22.14 10.46
CA LEU A 324 23.02 -21.15 11.53
C LEU A 324 24.40 -20.49 11.70
N ILE A 325 25.46 -21.30 11.90
CA ILE A 325 26.79 -20.81 12.27
C ILE A 325 27.39 -19.90 11.20
N LYS A 326 27.16 -20.19 9.90
CA LYS A 326 27.73 -19.38 8.80
C LYS A 326 27.37 -17.89 8.88
N ASP A 327 26.26 -17.56 9.54
CA ASP A 327 25.75 -16.19 9.68
C ASP A 327 25.79 -15.71 11.14
N ARG A 328 26.49 -16.42 12.05
CA ARG A 328 26.55 -16.16 13.52
C ARG A 328 26.73 -14.69 13.86
N HIS A 329 27.80 -14.06 13.37
CA HIS A 329 28.10 -12.65 13.65
C HIS A 329 27.00 -11.71 13.14
N ALA A 330 26.57 -11.88 11.90
CA ALA A 330 25.57 -11.02 11.27
C ALA A 330 24.16 -11.22 11.86
N LEU A 331 23.86 -12.36 12.49
CA LEU A 331 22.60 -12.58 13.19
C LEU A 331 22.52 -11.77 14.49
N LEU A 332 23.66 -11.50 15.13
CA LEU A 332 23.74 -10.84 16.44
C LEU A 332 24.03 -9.33 16.35
N ALA A 333 24.12 -8.77 15.14
CA ALA A 333 24.42 -7.35 14.92
C ALA A 333 23.46 -6.38 15.63
N PHE A 334 22.21 -6.80 15.93
CA PHE A 334 21.25 -5.96 16.63
C PHE A 334 21.70 -5.59 18.04
N PHE A 335 22.56 -6.38 18.70
CA PHE A 335 23.09 -6.07 20.04
C PHE A 335 23.92 -4.77 20.08
N ASP A 336 24.39 -4.29 18.93
CA ASP A 336 25.15 -3.03 18.79
C ASP A 336 24.24 -1.80 18.60
N PHE A 337 22.94 -1.95 18.90
CA PHE A 337 21.90 -0.93 18.78
C PHE A 337 21.02 -0.93 20.03
N PRO A 338 20.27 0.15 20.33
CA PRO A 338 19.44 0.25 21.53
C PRO A 338 18.53 -0.97 21.76
N ALA A 339 18.50 -1.46 22.99
CA ALA A 339 17.74 -2.67 23.35
C ALA A 339 16.26 -2.58 23.01
N GLU A 340 15.69 -1.37 23.11
CA GLU A 340 14.30 -1.08 22.81
C GLU A 340 13.97 -1.26 21.31
N HIS A 341 14.98 -1.16 20.43
CA HIS A 341 14.82 -1.37 18.99
C HIS A 341 14.83 -2.86 18.62
N TRP A 342 15.38 -3.74 19.45
CA TRP A 342 15.59 -5.15 19.10
C TRP A 342 14.31 -5.89 18.74
N ILE A 343 13.17 -5.53 19.33
CA ILE A 343 11.86 -6.10 18.96
C ILE A 343 11.51 -5.88 17.48
N HIS A 344 12.00 -4.79 16.89
CA HIS A 344 11.83 -4.46 15.48
C HIS A 344 12.96 -5.02 14.62
N LEU A 345 14.21 -4.99 15.10
CA LEU A 345 15.36 -5.47 14.33
C LEU A 345 15.33 -6.99 14.13
N ARG A 346 14.81 -7.74 15.11
CA ARG A 346 14.69 -9.20 15.06
C ARG A 346 13.48 -9.70 14.25
N SER A 347 12.67 -8.80 13.69
CA SER A 347 11.42 -9.13 13.01
C SER A 347 11.36 -8.52 11.61
N SER A 348 10.91 -9.31 10.63
CA SER A 348 10.51 -8.83 9.31
C SER A 348 8.99 -8.64 9.19
N ASN A 349 8.24 -8.61 10.31
CA ASN A 349 6.77 -8.52 10.29
C ASN A 349 6.20 -7.41 9.39
N PRO A 350 6.76 -6.18 9.32
CA PRO A 350 6.24 -5.15 8.43
C PRO A 350 6.22 -5.55 6.95
N ILE A 351 7.14 -6.44 6.54
CA ILE A 351 7.21 -7.01 5.20
C ILE A 351 6.29 -8.25 5.15
N GLU A 352 6.56 -9.25 6.00
CA GLU A 352 5.89 -10.56 5.97
C GLU A 352 4.37 -10.49 6.13
N SER A 353 3.86 -9.62 7.01
CA SER A 353 2.41 -9.51 7.23
C SER A 353 1.66 -8.98 5.99
N VAL A 354 2.29 -8.08 5.24
CA VAL A 354 1.75 -7.55 3.99
C VAL A 354 1.78 -8.65 2.94
N PHE A 355 2.88 -9.40 2.86
CA PHE A 355 3.02 -10.44 1.86
C PHE A 355 2.21 -11.71 2.12
N ALA A 356 2.00 -12.09 3.38
CA ALA A 356 1.07 -13.16 3.72
C ALA A 356 -0.33 -12.85 3.16
N THR A 357 -0.74 -11.59 3.27
CA THR A 357 -1.99 -11.08 2.73
C THR A 357 -2.01 -11.14 1.19
N VAL A 358 -0.91 -10.75 0.53
CA VAL A 358 -0.75 -10.86 -0.94
C VAL A 358 -0.81 -12.32 -1.41
N ARG A 359 -0.02 -13.21 -0.80
CA ARG A 359 0.07 -14.64 -1.18
C ARG A 359 -1.28 -15.34 -1.02
N HIS A 360 -2.00 -15.09 0.08
CA HIS A 360 -3.36 -15.61 0.27
C HIS A 360 -4.31 -15.17 -0.87
N ARG A 361 -4.10 -13.98 -1.44
CA ARG A 361 -4.94 -13.42 -2.50
C ARG A 361 -4.59 -13.94 -3.88
N THR A 362 -3.31 -14.05 -4.23
CA THR A 362 -2.91 -14.64 -5.52
C THR A 362 -3.35 -16.10 -5.64
N VAL A 363 -3.38 -16.83 -4.52
CA VAL A 363 -3.98 -18.16 -4.43
C VAL A 363 -5.49 -18.12 -4.72
N ARG A 364 -6.25 -17.17 -4.12
CA ARG A 364 -7.70 -17.03 -4.36
C ARG A 364 -8.04 -16.62 -5.79
N THR A 365 -7.25 -15.75 -6.41
CA THR A 365 -7.42 -15.38 -7.82
C THR A 365 -6.89 -16.46 -8.78
N LYS A 366 -6.46 -17.63 -8.28
CA LYS A 366 -5.92 -18.75 -9.06
C LYS A 366 -4.85 -18.32 -10.09
N GLY A 367 -4.05 -17.31 -9.74
CA GLY A 367 -3.00 -16.76 -10.61
C GLY A 367 -3.47 -16.03 -11.87
N SER A 368 -4.76 -15.71 -12.07
CA SER A 368 -5.28 -15.10 -13.32
C SER A 368 -4.84 -13.66 -13.63
N LEU A 369 -3.84 -13.13 -12.93
CA LEU A 369 -3.38 -11.74 -13.03
C LEU A 369 -2.14 -11.67 -13.92
N SER A 370 -2.06 -10.67 -14.80
CA SER A 370 -0.81 -10.32 -15.48
C SER A 370 0.24 -9.83 -14.47
N GLN A 371 1.53 -9.97 -14.78
CA GLN A 371 2.64 -9.41 -13.98
C GLN A 371 2.42 -7.96 -13.61
N GLN A 372 2.06 -7.12 -14.59
CA GLN A 372 1.81 -5.71 -14.35
C GLN A 372 0.68 -5.49 -13.34
N THR A 373 -0.40 -6.27 -13.43
CA THR A 373 -1.50 -6.18 -12.45
C THR A 373 -1.03 -6.62 -11.07
N ALA A 374 -0.30 -7.74 -10.98
CA ALA A 374 0.23 -8.25 -9.71
C ALA A 374 1.15 -7.22 -9.04
N LYS A 375 2.07 -6.62 -9.80
CA LYS A 375 2.97 -5.55 -9.34
C LYS A 375 2.20 -4.37 -8.75
N LEU A 376 1.22 -3.83 -9.48
CA LEU A 376 0.45 -2.67 -9.03
C LEU A 376 -0.41 -2.99 -7.80
N MET A 377 -1.01 -4.19 -7.77
CA MET A 377 -1.73 -4.66 -6.60
C MET A 377 -0.84 -4.72 -5.38
N VAL A 378 0.33 -5.36 -5.48
CA VAL A 378 1.28 -5.46 -4.36
C VAL A 378 1.71 -4.08 -3.88
N PHE A 379 2.06 -3.19 -4.80
CA PHE A 379 2.41 -1.81 -4.47
C PHE A 379 1.30 -1.14 -3.64
N LYS A 380 0.04 -1.22 -4.09
CA LYS A 380 -1.11 -0.63 -3.37
C LYS A 380 -1.41 -1.32 -2.04
N LEU A 381 -1.12 -2.61 -1.91
CA LEU A 381 -1.25 -3.34 -0.65
C LEU A 381 -0.21 -2.93 0.37
N ILE A 382 1.04 -2.73 -0.06
CA ILE A 382 2.09 -2.20 0.80
C ILE A 382 1.78 -0.75 1.17
N ASP A 383 1.37 0.08 0.22
CA ASP A 383 0.94 1.48 0.48
C ASP A 383 -0.18 1.53 1.54
N ALA A 384 -1.22 0.71 1.39
CA ALA A 384 -2.31 0.63 2.36
C ALA A 384 -1.84 0.11 3.74
N ALA A 385 -1.01 -0.92 3.78
CA ALA A 385 -0.49 -1.48 5.02
C ALA A 385 0.50 -0.53 5.72
N SER A 386 1.23 0.30 4.97
CA SER A 386 2.19 1.25 5.52
C SER A 386 1.56 2.24 6.50
N LYS A 387 0.26 2.52 6.34
CA LYS A 387 -0.53 3.40 7.21
C LYS A 387 -0.75 2.84 8.62
N THR A 388 -0.65 1.52 8.80
CA THR A 388 -0.86 0.84 10.09
C THR A 388 0.43 0.31 10.69
N TRP A 389 1.57 0.49 10.02
CA TRP A 389 2.86 0.08 10.57
C TRP A 389 3.18 0.83 11.85
N ARG A 390 3.50 0.06 12.89
CA ARG A 390 3.94 0.61 14.17
C ARG A 390 5.28 1.33 13.97
N ARG A 391 5.41 2.50 14.58
CA ARG A 391 6.71 3.18 14.69
C ARG A 391 7.71 2.34 15.48
N LEU A 392 9.00 2.65 15.38
CA LEU A 392 9.99 2.09 16.30
C LEU A 392 9.66 2.52 17.73
N LYS A 393 9.82 1.60 18.68
CA LYS A 393 9.85 1.93 20.10
C LYS A 393 11.06 2.81 20.42
N SER A 394 10.91 3.64 21.45
CA SER A 394 11.97 4.54 21.95
C SER A 394 12.61 5.40 20.85
N THR A 395 11.79 6.16 20.13
CA THR A 395 12.26 7.07 19.06
C THR A 395 13.26 8.12 19.56
N ASN A 396 13.29 8.40 20.86
CA ASN A 396 14.28 9.23 21.53
C ASN A 396 15.72 8.69 21.45
N GLN A 397 15.92 7.39 21.16
CA GLN A 397 17.25 6.81 20.95
C GLN A 397 17.77 7.00 19.51
N LEU A 398 16.88 7.26 18.54
CA LEU A 398 17.27 7.39 17.13
C LEU A 398 18.26 8.53 16.86
N PRO A 399 18.16 9.72 17.48
CA PRO A 399 19.19 10.75 17.37
C PRO A 399 20.59 10.27 17.78
N LYS A 400 20.69 9.45 18.84
CA LYS A 400 21.97 8.89 19.32
C LYS A 400 22.57 7.92 18.30
N VAL A 401 21.73 7.02 17.77
CA VAL A 401 22.12 6.10 16.68
C VAL A 401 22.58 6.89 15.45
N ILE A 402 21.87 7.97 15.12
CA ILE A 402 22.18 8.89 14.02
C ILE A 402 23.52 9.62 14.22
N ALA A 403 23.85 9.98 15.46
CA ALA A 403 25.09 10.64 15.84
C ALA A 403 26.28 9.67 15.96
N GLY A 404 26.04 8.36 15.82
CA GLY A 404 27.09 7.34 15.90
C GLY A 404 27.47 6.94 17.32
N VAL A 405 26.60 7.20 18.31
CA VAL A 405 26.80 6.72 19.69
C VAL A 405 26.91 5.20 19.68
N LYS A 406 27.91 4.67 20.39
CA LYS A 406 28.15 3.23 20.49
C LYS A 406 27.22 2.60 21.54
N PHE A 407 26.63 1.47 21.19
CA PHE A 407 25.86 0.64 22.10
C PHE A 407 26.54 -0.72 22.23
N ILE A 408 26.57 -1.27 23.44
CA ILE A 408 27.01 -2.64 23.73
C ILE A 408 25.88 -3.30 24.52
N ASP A 409 25.38 -4.43 24.00
CA ASP A 409 24.18 -5.10 24.52
C ASP A 409 23.00 -4.14 24.71
N GLY A 410 22.87 -3.19 23.78
CA GLY A 410 21.79 -2.23 23.72
C GLY A 410 21.83 -1.12 24.77
N ILE A 411 22.92 -1.05 25.54
CA ILE A 411 23.20 0.02 26.50
C ILE A 411 24.20 0.98 25.88
N GLU A 412 23.94 2.28 26.03
CA GLU A 412 24.85 3.34 25.57
C GLU A 412 26.19 3.26 26.31
N VAL A 413 27.28 3.30 25.55
CA VAL A 413 28.63 3.38 26.11
C VAL A 413 28.95 4.86 26.35
N ILE A 414 28.96 5.27 27.62
CA ILE A 414 29.41 6.60 28.01
C ILE A 414 30.95 6.57 28.05
N PRO A 415 31.66 7.36 27.23
CA PRO A 415 33.11 7.44 27.31
C PRO A 415 33.51 8.03 28.66
N ASN A 416 34.24 7.26 29.45
CA ASN A 416 34.69 7.68 30.77
C ASN A 416 35.61 8.91 30.62
N THR A 417 35.22 10.06 31.18
CA THR A 417 35.98 11.32 31.07
C THR A 417 37.07 11.42 32.17
N GLU A 418 37.53 10.29 32.70
CA GLU A 418 38.55 10.21 33.75
C GLU A 418 39.82 9.52 33.22
N SER A 419 40.52 10.14 32.28
CA SER A 419 41.87 9.69 31.87
C SER A 419 42.76 10.79 31.29
N HIS A 420 42.49 12.07 31.60
CA HIS A 420 43.39 13.18 31.25
C HIS A 420 43.56 14.13 32.45
N ALA A 421 44.10 13.58 33.54
CA ALA A 421 44.77 14.34 34.58
C ALA A 421 45.86 13.43 35.18
N ALA A 422 47.02 13.41 34.53
CA ALA A 422 48.27 12.90 35.07
C ALA A 422 49.39 13.84 34.62
#